data_AF-A0A7V1MQ33-F1
#
_entry.id   AF-A0A7V1MQ33-F1
#
_cell.length_a   1.000
_cell.length_b   1.000
_cell.length_c   1.000
_cell.angle_alpha   90.00
_cell.angle_beta   90.00
_cell.angle_gamma   90.00
#
_symmetry.space_group_name_H-M   'P 1'
#
loop_
_entity.id
_entity.type
_entity.pdbx_description
1 polymer ?
#
loop_
_entity_poly.entity_id
_entity_poly.type
_entity_poly.pdbx_seq_one_letter_code
_entity_poly.pdbx_strand_id
1 'polypeptide(L)'
;MKGKQSEGRLLSVLIIFSISIGILHGRKKSKIEAAQLDIVDNFAELGPLSLDQTLDYLRTLIISRNIPLVGQVIAQFPDKIAKNLLQKIIESKEIPLTPHEALQLLFSLAYYFSEKKTIQFGLFDLLFLYPTMQEEPVLLILARSSYHDIIPEFMQWIKIQTTVMQNKEFLTKLINRTLEYAVDDNDLASLELLVTKKLRITPQQATHLLWYAVDKNKNTNFVPFFVQRGADVNYADPQGNSLLIRAVENNNEAMVRALLEAGAMVDLVANPAVGTALQIAIEHDYHVIALLLREYGAL
;
A
#
# COMPACT_ATOMS: atom_id res chain seq x y z
N MET A 1 13.12 18.39 -47.58
CA MET A 1 12.32 19.49 -46.98
C MET A 1 10.97 19.00 -46.44
N LYS A 2 10.94 17.96 -45.60
CA LYS A 2 9.71 17.39 -44.98
C LYS A 2 9.77 17.33 -43.44
N GLY A 3 10.81 17.92 -42.83
CA GLY A 3 11.04 17.92 -41.37
C GLY A 3 10.40 19.08 -40.59
N LYS A 4 9.61 19.95 -41.24
CA LYS A 4 9.03 21.16 -40.60
C LYS A 4 7.54 21.05 -40.24
N GLN A 5 6.84 19.99 -40.68
CA GLN A 5 5.39 19.83 -40.41
C GLN A 5 5.08 18.85 -39.26
N SER A 6 5.99 17.92 -38.94
CA SER A 6 5.87 17.00 -37.80
C SER A 6 6.24 17.64 -36.46
N GLU A 7 7.19 18.58 -36.45
CA GLU A 7 7.48 19.44 -35.30
C GLU A 7 6.27 20.31 -34.93
N GLY A 8 5.50 20.75 -35.94
CA GLY A 8 4.35 21.63 -35.77
C GLY A 8 3.18 20.99 -34.99
N ARG A 9 2.93 19.68 -35.13
CA ARG A 9 1.78 19.01 -34.49
C ARG A 9 2.07 18.59 -33.03
N LEU A 10 3.30 18.17 -32.72
CA LEU A 10 3.71 17.88 -31.33
C LEU A 10 3.85 19.16 -30.50
N LEU A 11 4.40 20.23 -31.09
CA LEU A 11 4.34 21.56 -30.47
C LEU A 11 2.89 22.01 -30.26
N SER A 12 1.97 21.75 -31.20
CA SER A 12 0.57 22.17 -31.05
C SER A 12 -0.14 21.51 -29.87
N VAL A 13 0.05 20.20 -29.68
CA VAL A 13 -0.55 19.45 -28.55
C VAL A 13 0.08 19.86 -27.21
N LEU A 14 1.40 20.11 -27.19
CA LEU A 14 2.12 20.55 -25.98
C LEU A 14 1.91 22.03 -25.64
N ILE A 15 1.72 22.91 -26.64
CA ILE A 15 1.35 24.32 -26.47
C ILE A 15 -0.07 24.42 -25.90
N ILE A 16 -1.02 23.60 -26.35
CA ILE A 16 -2.38 23.55 -25.79
C ILE A 16 -2.36 23.08 -24.32
N PHE A 17 -1.50 22.11 -23.97
CA PHE A 17 -1.37 21.61 -22.60
C PHE A 17 -0.67 22.62 -21.66
N SER A 18 0.38 23.29 -22.13
CA SER A 18 1.11 24.31 -21.36
C SER A 18 0.33 25.62 -21.19
N ILE A 19 -0.46 26.02 -22.21
CA ILE A 19 -1.42 27.15 -22.10
C ILE A 19 -2.53 26.81 -21.08
N SER A 20 -3.00 25.56 -21.03
CA SER A 20 -4.04 25.13 -20.07
C SER A 20 -3.56 25.21 -18.61
N ILE A 21 -2.28 24.91 -18.35
CA ILE A 21 -1.66 25.03 -17.02
C ILE A 21 -1.34 26.50 -16.67
N GLY A 22 -0.94 27.31 -17.65
CA GLY A 22 -0.74 28.75 -17.48
C GLY A 22 -2.03 29.52 -17.18
N ILE A 23 -3.18 29.08 -17.73
CA ILE A 23 -4.49 29.70 -17.49
C ILE A 23 -5.08 29.30 -16.12
N LEU A 24 -4.72 28.13 -15.59
CA LEU A 24 -5.11 27.69 -14.23
C LEU A 24 -4.45 28.51 -13.11
N HIS A 25 -3.34 29.21 -13.39
CA HIS A 25 -2.70 30.14 -12.46
C HIS A 25 -3.21 31.59 -12.52
N GLY A 26 -4.38 31.82 -13.13
CA GLY A 26 -5.18 33.01 -12.85
C GLY A 26 -5.72 33.69 -14.10
N ARG A 27 -6.93 33.29 -14.52
CA ARG A 27 -8.03 34.19 -14.90
C ARG A 27 -9.32 33.39 -15.15
N LYS A 28 -10.39 33.87 -14.50
CA LYS A 28 -11.84 33.57 -14.60
C LYS A 28 -12.32 32.40 -15.46
N LYS A 29 -13.11 31.53 -14.80
CA LYS A 29 -14.19 30.65 -15.30
C LYS A 29 -14.72 31.02 -16.70
N SER A 30 -14.58 30.12 -17.67
CA SER A 30 -15.58 29.93 -18.72
C SER A 30 -15.65 28.45 -19.14
N LYS A 31 -16.89 27.97 -19.22
CA LYS A 31 -17.35 26.63 -19.61
C LYS A 31 -16.62 26.10 -20.86
N ILE A 32 -16.24 24.82 -20.87
CA ILE A 32 -15.95 24.09 -22.11
C ILE A 32 -16.59 22.69 -22.01
N GLU A 33 -17.70 22.52 -22.71
CA GLU A 33 -18.35 21.23 -23.00
C GLU A 33 -17.73 20.61 -24.26
N ALA A 34 -17.69 19.27 -24.27
CA ALA A 34 -17.70 18.38 -25.43
C ALA A 34 -16.78 18.73 -26.63
N ALA A 35 -15.49 18.45 -26.48
CA ALA A 35 -14.59 18.21 -27.61
C ALA A 35 -13.61 17.08 -27.26
N GLN A 36 -14.17 15.88 -27.08
CA GLN A 36 -13.44 14.62 -27.04
C GLN A 36 -13.80 13.82 -28.29
N LEU A 37 -12.85 12.99 -28.72
CA LEU A 37 -12.94 11.94 -29.76
C LEU A 37 -12.63 12.37 -31.20
N ASP A 38 -11.33 12.53 -31.49
CA ASP A 38 -10.72 12.16 -32.79
C ASP A 38 -9.16 12.00 -32.67
N ILE A 39 -8.67 11.62 -31.47
CA ILE A 39 -7.24 11.70 -31.09
C ILE A 39 -6.47 10.38 -31.35
N VAL A 40 -7.18 9.27 -31.54
CA VAL A 40 -6.57 7.92 -31.47
C VAL A 40 -5.90 7.49 -32.78
N ASP A 41 -6.31 8.01 -33.94
CA ASP A 41 -5.86 7.49 -35.25
C ASP A 41 -4.50 8.05 -35.75
N ASN A 42 -3.85 8.97 -35.02
CA ASN A 42 -2.68 9.72 -35.55
C ASN A 42 -1.32 9.39 -34.89
N PHE A 43 -1.20 8.35 -34.07
CA PHE A 43 0.07 7.99 -33.40
C PHE A 43 1.13 7.37 -34.33
N ALA A 44 0.76 6.93 -35.53
CA ALA A 44 1.67 6.29 -36.48
C ALA A 44 2.66 7.26 -37.18
N GLU A 45 2.50 8.59 -37.02
CA GLU A 45 3.28 9.60 -37.76
C GLU A 45 4.48 10.21 -37.00
N LEU A 46 4.75 9.78 -35.75
CA LEU A 46 5.85 10.30 -34.94
C LEU A 46 7.12 9.46 -35.10
N GLY A 47 8.16 10.05 -35.71
CA GLY A 47 9.49 9.43 -35.77
C GLY A 47 10.12 9.21 -34.38
N PRO A 48 11.25 8.47 -34.29
CA PRO A 48 11.83 8.07 -33.00
C PRO A 48 12.47 9.26 -32.27
N LEU A 49 11.83 9.73 -31.19
CA LEU A 49 12.46 10.63 -30.20
C LEU A 49 13.59 9.89 -29.46
N SER A 50 14.68 10.59 -29.13
CA SER A 50 15.72 10.00 -28.28
C SER A 50 15.24 9.89 -26.83
N LEU A 51 15.88 8.98 -26.07
CA LEU A 51 15.55 8.77 -24.66
C LEU A 51 15.73 10.04 -23.83
N ASP A 52 16.76 10.85 -24.14
CA ASP A 52 17.07 12.07 -23.42
C ASP A 52 16.10 13.22 -23.75
N GLN A 53 15.67 13.31 -25.02
CA GLN A 53 14.62 14.26 -25.41
C GLN A 53 13.30 13.95 -24.69
N THR A 54 12.96 12.67 -24.58
CA THR A 54 11.75 12.24 -23.86
C THR A 54 11.82 12.59 -22.37
N LEU A 55 13.00 12.45 -21.74
CA LEU A 55 13.20 12.84 -20.35
C LEU A 55 13.09 14.35 -20.13
N ASP A 56 13.63 15.16 -21.03
CA ASP A 56 13.49 16.62 -20.96
C ASP A 56 12.01 17.05 -20.95
N TYR A 57 11.15 16.37 -21.71
CA TYR A 57 9.71 16.62 -21.68
C TYR A 57 9.05 16.16 -20.37
N LEU A 58 9.47 15.00 -19.84
CA LEU A 58 8.95 14.50 -18.58
C LEU A 58 9.40 15.34 -17.38
N ARG A 59 10.52 16.07 -17.47
CA ARG A 59 11.04 16.91 -16.37
C ARG A 59 9.99 17.86 -15.83
N THR A 60 9.22 18.55 -16.68
CA THR A 60 8.18 19.48 -16.21
C THR A 60 7.09 18.78 -15.38
N LEU A 61 6.68 17.58 -15.81
CA LEU A 61 5.69 16.78 -15.10
C LEU A 61 6.24 16.26 -13.76
N ILE A 62 7.49 15.80 -13.75
CA ILE A 62 8.18 15.33 -12.55
C ILE A 62 8.36 16.48 -11.54
N ILE A 63 8.73 17.69 -12.01
CA ILE A 63 8.83 18.90 -11.17
C ILE A 63 7.46 19.22 -10.54
N SER A 64 6.38 19.09 -11.30
CA SER A 64 5.01 19.31 -10.80
C SER A 64 4.50 18.21 -9.86
N ARG A 65 5.30 17.16 -9.60
CA ARG A 65 4.95 15.98 -8.79
C ARG A 65 3.66 15.28 -9.22
N ASN A 66 3.27 15.40 -10.49
CA ASN A 66 2.12 14.67 -11.06
C ASN A 66 2.54 13.27 -11.52
N ILE A 67 2.92 12.43 -10.55
CA ILE A 67 3.45 11.08 -10.79
C ILE A 67 2.49 10.19 -11.59
N PRO A 68 1.16 10.18 -11.33
CA PRO A 68 0.23 9.41 -12.14
C PRO A 68 0.34 9.76 -13.63
N LEU A 69 0.32 11.07 -13.97
CA LEU A 69 0.40 11.53 -15.37
C LEU A 69 1.75 11.17 -16.01
N VAL A 70 2.86 11.25 -15.27
CA VAL A 70 4.17 10.78 -15.74
C VAL A 70 4.09 9.31 -16.16
N GLY A 71 3.44 8.47 -15.35
CA GLY A 71 3.17 7.06 -15.68
C GLY A 71 2.37 6.87 -16.95
N GLN A 72 1.28 7.62 -17.13
CA GLN A 72 0.42 7.53 -18.32
C GLN A 72 1.17 7.89 -19.60
N VAL A 73 2.04 8.91 -19.54
CA VAL A 73 2.85 9.35 -20.68
C VAL A 73 3.91 8.29 -21.01
N ILE A 74 4.62 7.78 -20.01
CA ILE A 74 5.64 6.74 -20.22
C ILE A 74 5.02 5.45 -20.78
N ALA A 75 3.79 5.11 -20.39
CA ALA A 75 3.08 3.94 -20.90
C ALA A 75 2.75 4.00 -22.41
N GLN A 76 2.79 5.19 -23.04
CA GLN A 76 2.60 5.32 -24.49
C GLN A 76 3.82 4.87 -25.31
N PHE A 77 4.97 4.65 -24.66
CA PHE A 77 6.19 4.22 -25.33
C PHE A 77 6.29 2.69 -25.39
N PRO A 78 7.03 2.12 -26.37
CA PRO A 78 7.34 0.70 -26.42
C PRO A 78 7.92 0.19 -25.10
N ASP A 79 7.56 -1.02 -24.72
CA ASP A 79 7.83 -1.62 -23.40
C ASP A 79 9.28 -1.47 -22.92
N LYS A 80 10.25 -1.68 -23.81
CA LYS A 80 11.69 -1.52 -23.53
C LYS A 80 12.06 -0.06 -23.22
N ILE A 81 11.48 0.89 -23.94
CA ILE A 81 11.70 2.31 -23.75
C ILE A 81 11.04 2.77 -22.44
N ALA A 82 9.81 2.33 -22.18
CA ALA A 82 9.10 2.64 -20.94
C ALA A 82 9.89 2.20 -19.68
N LYS A 83 10.41 0.96 -19.69
CA LYS A 83 11.26 0.46 -18.60
C LYS A 83 12.56 1.27 -18.44
N ASN A 84 13.22 1.62 -19.54
CA ASN A 84 14.46 2.42 -19.49
C ASN A 84 14.21 3.85 -18.99
N LEU A 85 13.08 4.46 -19.37
CA LEU A 85 12.66 5.77 -18.87
C LEU A 85 12.43 5.72 -17.36
N LEU A 86 11.71 4.71 -16.87
CA LEU A 86 11.49 4.52 -15.44
C LEU A 86 12.80 4.43 -14.65
N GLN A 87 13.74 3.58 -15.09
CA GLN A 87 15.05 3.44 -14.44
C GLN A 87 15.83 4.76 -14.41
N LYS A 88 15.91 5.47 -15.56
CA LYS A 88 16.58 6.78 -15.61
C LYS A 88 15.94 7.83 -14.70
N ILE A 89 14.61 7.82 -14.55
CA ILE A 89 13.90 8.73 -13.65
C ILE A 89 14.23 8.40 -12.19
N ILE A 90 14.20 7.13 -11.81
CA ILE A 90 14.53 6.67 -10.44
C ILE A 90 15.99 7.00 -10.09
N GLU A 91 16.91 6.86 -11.04
CA GLU A 91 18.35 7.12 -10.86
C GLU A 91 18.74 8.60 -10.95
N SER A 92 17.80 9.47 -11.34
CA SER A 92 18.06 10.89 -11.55
C SER A 92 18.41 11.60 -10.24
N LYS A 93 19.56 12.28 -10.23
CA LYS A 93 20.00 13.12 -9.11
C LYS A 93 19.48 14.56 -9.21
N GLU A 94 19.02 14.98 -10.38
CA GLU A 94 18.57 16.36 -10.60
C GLU A 94 17.21 16.61 -9.97
N ILE A 95 16.28 15.66 -10.14
CA ILE A 95 14.93 15.72 -9.59
C ILE A 95 14.63 14.36 -8.96
N PRO A 96 15.16 14.08 -7.76
CA PRO A 96 14.97 12.79 -7.12
C PRO A 96 13.50 12.57 -6.75
N LEU A 97 13.01 11.38 -7.07
CA LEU A 97 11.74 10.88 -6.54
C LEU A 97 11.94 10.41 -5.10
N THR A 98 10.95 10.63 -4.26
CA THR A 98 10.88 9.92 -2.98
C THR A 98 10.63 8.42 -3.22
N PRO A 99 10.97 7.53 -2.28
CA PRO A 99 10.65 6.10 -2.42
C PRO A 99 9.16 5.85 -2.71
N HIS A 100 8.27 6.58 -2.04
CA HIS A 100 6.83 6.53 -2.27
C HIS A 100 6.43 6.93 -3.70
N GLU A 101 6.97 8.04 -4.23
CA GLU A 101 6.69 8.49 -5.60
C GLU A 101 7.22 7.51 -6.64
N ALA A 102 8.40 6.93 -6.40
CA ALA A 102 8.98 5.94 -7.29
C ALA A 102 8.13 4.66 -7.35
N LEU A 103 7.57 4.22 -6.20
CA LEU A 103 6.61 3.13 -6.14
C LEU A 103 5.30 3.45 -6.88
N GLN A 104 4.75 4.66 -6.70
CA GLN A 104 3.56 5.09 -7.45
C GLN A 104 3.79 5.06 -8.96
N LEU A 105 4.96 5.53 -9.42
CA LEU A 105 5.32 5.49 -10.83
C LEU A 105 5.46 4.05 -11.34
N LEU A 106 6.15 3.20 -10.58
CA LEU A 106 6.30 1.77 -10.89
C LEU A 106 4.93 1.07 -11.01
N PHE A 107 4.03 1.28 -10.05
CA PHE A 107 2.70 0.67 -10.06
C PHE A 107 1.84 1.19 -11.20
N SER A 108 1.92 2.48 -11.53
CA SER A 108 1.20 3.04 -12.67
C SER A 108 1.59 2.33 -13.97
N LEU A 109 2.89 2.11 -14.20
CA LEU A 109 3.38 1.42 -15.39
C LEU A 109 3.03 -0.06 -15.38
N ALA A 110 3.19 -0.73 -14.24
CA ALA A 110 2.79 -2.12 -14.09
C ALA A 110 1.28 -2.33 -14.34
N TYR A 111 0.44 -1.35 -13.99
CA TYR A 111 -0.99 -1.35 -14.29
C TYR A 111 -1.26 -1.23 -15.79
N TYR A 112 -0.59 -0.31 -16.48
CA TYR A 112 -0.71 -0.17 -17.94
C TYR A 112 -0.24 -1.41 -18.72
N PHE A 113 0.74 -2.14 -18.19
CA PHE A 113 1.24 -3.38 -18.78
C PHE A 113 0.61 -4.65 -18.19
N SER A 114 -0.60 -4.56 -17.62
CA SER A 114 -1.32 -5.69 -17.00
C SER A 114 -1.53 -6.89 -17.94
N GLU A 115 -1.75 -6.66 -19.24
CA GLU A 115 -1.86 -7.71 -20.25
C GLU A 115 -0.52 -8.36 -20.63
N LYS A 116 0.61 -7.77 -20.22
CA LYS A 116 1.97 -8.20 -20.59
C LYS A 116 2.80 -8.62 -19.37
N LYS A 117 2.47 -9.79 -18.80
CA LYS A 117 3.08 -10.32 -17.56
C LYS A 117 4.61 -10.27 -17.51
N THR A 118 5.30 -10.61 -18.60
CA THR A 118 6.77 -10.59 -18.64
C THR A 118 7.34 -9.20 -18.36
N ILE A 119 6.70 -8.16 -18.89
CA ILE A 119 7.12 -6.76 -18.67
C ILE A 119 6.73 -6.32 -17.27
N GLN A 120 5.51 -6.63 -16.84
CA GLN A 120 5.03 -6.31 -15.51
C GLN A 120 5.93 -6.89 -14.41
N PHE A 121 6.33 -8.15 -14.53
CA PHE A 121 7.25 -8.79 -13.58
C PHE A 121 8.65 -8.17 -13.66
N GLY A 122 9.11 -7.86 -14.87
CA GLY A 122 10.36 -7.13 -15.07
C GLY A 122 10.36 -5.70 -14.52
N LEU A 123 9.20 -5.09 -14.27
CA LEU A 123 9.06 -3.83 -13.55
C LEU A 123 9.09 -4.06 -12.03
N PHE A 124 8.43 -5.10 -11.53
CA PHE A 124 8.51 -5.47 -10.10
C PHE A 124 9.92 -5.85 -9.66
N ASP A 125 10.71 -6.45 -10.55
CA ASP A 125 12.13 -6.76 -10.29
C ASP A 125 12.97 -5.52 -9.95
N LEU A 126 12.51 -4.31 -10.31
CA LEU A 126 13.17 -3.07 -9.91
C LEU A 126 13.17 -2.87 -8.39
N LEU A 127 12.25 -3.49 -7.65
CA LEU A 127 12.27 -3.47 -6.18
C LEU A 127 13.58 -4.04 -5.62
N PHE A 128 14.21 -5.01 -6.31
CA PHE A 128 15.50 -5.55 -5.90
C PHE A 128 16.67 -4.61 -6.22
N LEU A 129 16.54 -3.79 -7.26
CA LEU A 129 17.59 -2.86 -7.69
C LEU A 129 17.62 -1.58 -6.84
N TYR A 130 16.50 -1.20 -6.21
CA TYR A 130 16.38 0.04 -5.44
C TYR A 130 15.94 -0.24 -3.99
N PRO A 131 16.90 -0.53 -3.08
CA PRO A 131 16.62 -0.88 -1.68
C PRO A 131 15.81 0.17 -0.90
N THR A 132 15.90 1.44 -1.26
CA THR A 132 15.14 2.52 -0.60
C THR A 132 13.63 2.33 -0.75
N MET A 133 13.16 1.76 -1.87
CA MET A 133 11.73 1.43 -2.05
C MET A 133 11.27 0.30 -1.13
N GLN A 134 12.19 -0.53 -0.65
CA GLN A 134 11.90 -1.68 0.21
C GLN A 134 11.63 -1.26 1.67
N GLU A 135 12.00 -0.03 2.04
CA GLU A 135 11.73 0.52 3.37
C GLU A 135 10.25 0.85 3.55
N GLU A 136 9.57 1.21 2.46
CA GLU A 136 8.14 1.49 2.42
C GLU A 136 7.29 0.22 2.55
N PRO A 137 6.02 0.33 3.02
CA PRO A 137 5.07 -0.76 2.99
C PRO A 137 4.52 -0.94 1.56
N VAL A 138 5.37 -1.45 0.66
CA VAL A 138 5.17 -1.55 -0.80
C VAL A 138 3.76 -2.05 -1.18
N LEU A 139 3.34 -3.18 -0.61
CA LEU A 139 2.05 -3.79 -0.94
C LEU A 139 0.87 -3.01 -0.33
N LEU A 140 1.07 -2.29 0.78
CA LEU A 140 0.06 -1.38 1.34
C LEU A 140 -0.12 -0.14 0.46
N ILE A 141 0.98 0.44 -0.04
CA ILE A 141 0.94 1.56 -0.98
C ILE A 141 0.19 1.14 -2.25
N LEU A 142 0.45 -0.07 -2.76
CA LEU A 142 -0.28 -0.61 -3.91
C LEU A 142 -1.78 -0.73 -3.60
N ALA A 143 -2.16 -1.26 -2.44
CA ALA A 143 -3.55 -1.38 -2.01
C ALA A 143 -4.28 -0.03 -1.88
N ARG A 144 -3.58 1.01 -1.40
CA ARG A 144 -4.10 2.37 -1.26
C ARG A 144 -4.19 3.14 -2.58
N SER A 145 -3.50 2.67 -3.60
CA SER A 145 -3.43 3.36 -4.89
C SER A 145 -4.64 3.06 -5.79
N SER A 146 -4.79 3.85 -6.84
CA SER A 146 -5.72 3.55 -7.96
C SER A 146 -5.31 2.33 -8.78
N TYR A 147 -4.19 1.69 -8.45
CA TYR A 147 -3.62 0.56 -9.18
C TYR A 147 -3.79 -0.77 -8.44
N HIS A 148 -4.64 -0.83 -7.40
CA HIS A 148 -4.83 -2.05 -6.59
C HIS A 148 -5.34 -3.28 -7.38
N ASP A 149 -5.80 -3.11 -8.62
CA ASP A 149 -6.21 -4.23 -9.45
C ASP A 149 -5.07 -5.15 -9.90
N ILE A 150 -3.82 -4.67 -9.91
CA ILE A 150 -2.64 -5.51 -10.20
C ILE A 150 -2.09 -6.27 -8.99
N ILE A 151 -2.75 -6.21 -7.82
CA ILE A 151 -2.34 -6.98 -6.63
C ILE A 151 -2.23 -8.48 -6.94
N PRO A 152 -3.18 -9.14 -7.65
CA PRO A 152 -3.06 -10.57 -7.96
C PRO A 152 -1.78 -10.91 -8.74
N GLU A 153 -1.41 -10.08 -9.72
CA GLU A 153 -0.19 -10.22 -10.51
C GLU A 153 1.06 -9.98 -9.65
N PHE A 154 1.02 -8.97 -8.78
CA PHE A 154 2.09 -8.72 -7.82
C PHE A 154 2.28 -9.92 -6.87
N MET A 155 1.19 -10.49 -6.36
CA MET A 155 1.23 -11.70 -5.52
C MET A 155 1.74 -12.93 -6.30
N GLN A 156 1.39 -13.05 -7.59
CA GLN A 156 1.93 -14.09 -8.47
C GLN A 156 3.45 -13.93 -8.62
N TRP A 157 3.93 -12.71 -8.85
CA TRP A 157 5.35 -12.39 -8.93
C TRP A 157 6.06 -12.74 -7.60
N ILE A 158 5.52 -12.33 -6.44
CA ILE A 158 6.06 -12.72 -5.13
C ILE A 158 6.21 -14.24 -5.03
N LYS A 159 5.17 -14.99 -5.39
CA LYS A 159 5.20 -16.47 -5.33
C LYS A 159 6.31 -17.06 -6.19
N ILE A 160 6.49 -16.56 -7.41
CA ILE A 160 7.58 -17.00 -8.30
C ILE A 160 8.94 -16.69 -7.66
N GLN A 161 9.13 -15.46 -7.18
CA GLN A 161 10.38 -15.01 -6.58
C GLN A 161 10.71 -15.74 -5.26
N THR A 162 9.71 -16.14 -4.47
CA THR A 162 9.93 -16.95 -3.24
C THR A 162 10.36 -18.39 -3.52
N THR A 163 10.04 -18.93 -4.71
CA THR A 163 10.39 -20.32 -5.08
C THR A 163 11.87 -20.42 -5.48
N VAL A 164 12.44 -19.32 -6.01
CA VAL A 164 13.86 -19.16 -6.28
C VAL A 164 14.51 -18.67 -4.99
N MET A 165 15.13 -19.57 -4.20
CA MET A 165 15.48 -19.39 -2.76
C MET A 165 16.26 -18.12 -2.35
N GLN A 166 16.72 -17.28 -3.27
CA GLN A 166 17.54 -16.10 -2.98
C GLN A 166 16.78 -14.93 -2.32
N ASN A 167 15.44 -14.84 -2.47
CA ASN A 167 14.67 -13.66 -2.05
C ASN A 167 13.55 -13.92 -1.02
N LYS A 168 13.46 -15.14 -0.46
CA LYS A 168 12.34 -15.55 0.42
C LYS A 168 12.21 -14.67 1.68
N GLU A 169 13.33 -14.37 2.33
CA GLU A 169 13.35 -13.55 3.54
C GLU A 169 12.86 -12.13 3.27
N PHE A 170 13.39 -11.50 2.21
CA PHE A 170 12.97 -10.17 1.77
C PHE A 170 11.46 -10.09 1.53
N LEU A 171 10.90 -11.03 0.77
CA LEU A 171 9.48 -11.05 0.43
C LEU A 171 8.59 -11.29 1.66
N THR A 172 9.08 -12.09 2.60
CA THR A 172 8.40 -12.30 3.90
C THR A 172 8.37 -10.99 4.70
N LYS A 173 9.50 -10.27 4.75
CA LYS A 173 9.59 -8.96 5.42
C LYS A 173 8.68 -7.91 4.76
N LEU A 174 8.57 -7.91 3.44
CA LEU A 174 7.68 -7.02 2.70
C LEU A 174 6.20 -7.24 3.09
N ILE A 175 5.78 -8.51 3.16
CA ILE A 175 4.41 -8.87 3.58
C ILE A 175 4.18 -8.49 5.05
N ASN A 176 5.09 -8.85 5.96
CA ASN A 176 4.91 -8.56 7.38
C ASN A 176 4.83 -7.06 7.65
N ARG A 177 5.70 -6.25 7.03
CA ARG A 177 5.61 -4.78 7.11
C ARG A 177 4.26 -4.26 6.62
N THR A 178 3.77 -4.77 5.49
CA THR A 178 2.46 -4.38 4.96
C THR A 178 1.36 -4.62 5.98
N LEU A 179 1.37 -5.76 6.66
CA LEU A 179 0.37 -6.12 7.66
C LEU A 179 0.49 -5.24 8.93
N GLU A 180 1.71 -5.04 9.43
CA GLU A 180 1.95 -4.21 10.63
C GLU A 180 1.58 -2.74 10.40
N TYR A 181 2.01 -2.15 9.27
CA TYR A 181 1.66 -0.76 8.92
C TYR A 181 0.16 -0.56 8.77
N ALA A 182 -0.56 -1.53 8.21
CA ALA A 182 -2.00 -1.40 8.07
C ALA A 182 -2.72 -1.44 9.42
N VAL A 183 -2.22 -2.23 10.38
CA VAL A 183 -2.70 -2.17 11.78
C VAL A 183 -2.32 -0.84 12.41
N ASP A 184 -1.10 -0.36 12.19
CA ASP A 184 -0.60 0.87 12.75
C ASP A 184 -1.41 2.10 12.32
N ASP A 185 -1.75 2.15 11.04
CA ASP A 185 -2.53 3.21 10.42
C ASP A 185 -4.05 3.05 10.63
N ASN A 186 -4.50 2.01 11.36
CA ASN A 186 -5.91 1.61 11.49
C ASN A 186 -6.63 1.37 10.15
N ASP A 187 -5.89 0.92 9.14
CA ASP A 187 -6.36 0.73 7.77
C ASP A 187 -6.87 -0.70 7.54
N LEU A 188 -7.98 -1.02 8.22
CA LEU A 188 -8.67 -2.29 8.05
C LEU A 188 -9.18 -2.48 6.62
N ALA A 189 -9.58 -1.41 5.93
CA ALA A 189 -10.10 -1.46 4.57
C ALA A 189 -9.04 -1.97 3.57
N SER A 190 -7.81 -1.46 3.64
CA SER A 190 -6.72 -1.97 2.79
C SER A 190 -6.37 -3.42 3.11
N LEU A 191 -6.44 -3.84 4.38
CA LEU A 191 -6.25 -5.24 4.76
C LEU A 191 -7.34 -6.16 4.21
N GLU A 192 -8.60 -5.75 4.28
CA GLU A 192 -9.73 -6.46 3.68
C GLU A 192 -9.59 -6.59 2.16
N LEU A 193 -9.18 -5.50 1.49
CA LEU A 193 -8.90 -5.50 0.06
C LEU A 193 -7.78 -6.49 -0.28
N LEU A 194 -6.67 -6.45 0.45
CA LEU A 194 -5.54 -7.36 0.24
C LEU A 194 -5.94 -8.83 0.41
N VAL A 195 -6.73 -9.14 1.45
CA VAL A 195 -7.22 -10.51 1.66
C VAL A 195 -8.18 -10.93 0.55
N THR A 196 -9.06 -10.04 0.09
CA THR A 196 -9.94 -10.28 -1.06
C THR A 196 -9.14 -10.56 -2.33
N LYS A 197 -8.00 -9.88 -2.51
CA LYS A 197 -7.02 -10.13 -3.57
C LYS A 197 -6.06 -11.30 -3.26
N LYS A 198 -6.46 -12.20 -2.34
CA LYS A 198 -5.81 -13.47 -1.99
C LYS A 198 -4.47 -13.35 -1.22
N LEU A 199 -4.20 -12.23 -0.57
CA LEU A 199 -3.13 -12.16 0.44
C LEU A 199 -3.47 -13.14 1.58
N ARG A 200 -2.56 -14.09 1.85
CA ARG A 200 -2.72 -15.06 2.94
C ARG A 200 -2.12 -14.48 4.21
N ILE A 201 -2.91 -14.54 5.29
CA ILE A 201 -2.47 -14.27 6.65
C ILE A 201 -2.57 -15.60 7.39
N THR A 202 -1.44 -16.13 7.88
CA THR A 202 -1.46 -17.39 8.63
C THR A 202 -2.04 -17.16 10.04
N PRO A 203 -2.53 -18.20 10.73
CA PRO A 203 -2.96 -18.10 12.12
C PRO A 203 -1.89 -17.45 13.02
N GLN A 204 -0.61 -17.81 12.83
CA GLN A 204 0.49 -17.23 13.60
C GLN A 204 0.67 -15.73 13.33
N GLN A 205 0.58 -15.30 12.07
CA GLN A 205 0.62 -13.87 11.71
C GLN A 205 -0.61 -13.15 12.29
N ALA A 206 -1.80 -13.75 12.21
CA ALA A 206 -3.02 -13.18 12.75
C ALA A 206 -2.94 -13.00 14.28
N THR A 207 -2.41 -13.98 15.01
CA THR A 207 -2.18 -13.87 16.47
C THR A 207 -1.20 -12.75 16.79
N HIS A 208 -0.06 -12.67 16.09
CA HIS A 208 0.92 -11.59 16.28
C HIS A 208 0.30 -10.21 16.04
N LEU A 209 -0.45 -10.06 14.94
CA LEU A 209 -1.09 -8.78 14.58
C LEU A 209 -2.22 -8.42 15.54
N LEU A 210 -2.96 -9.41 16.05
CA LEU A 210 -3.96 -9.20 17.09
C LEU A 210 -3.31 -8.71 18.39
N TRP A 211 -2.22 -9.34 18.83
CA TRP A 211 -1.42 -8.87 19.95
C TRP A 211 -0.94 -7.43 19.73
N TYR A 212 -0.34 -7.16 18.58
CA TYR A 212 0.13 -5.83 18.24
C TYR A 212 -0.99 -4.77 18.27
N ALA A 213 -2.18 -5.11 17.72
CA ALA A 213 -3.34 -4.23 17.74
C ALA A 213 -3.82 -3.93 19.17
N VAL A 214 -3.85 -4.94 20.05
CA VAL A 214 -4.24 -4.78 21.46
C VAL A 214 -3.19 -3.97 22.23
N ASP A 215 -1.91 -4.32 22.11
CA ASP A 215 -0.80 -3.63 22.79
C ASP A 215 -0.73 -2.15 22.42
N LYS A 216 -0.94 -1.82 21.14
CA LYS A 216 -0.92 -0.44 20.63
C LYS A 216 -2.28 0.25 20.63
N ASN A 217 -3.28 -0.35 21.28
CA ASN A 217 -4.61 0.22 21.46
C ASN A 217 -5.29 0.66 20.15
N LYS A 218 -5.20 -0.19 19.12
CA LYS A 218 -5.72 0.05 17.77
C LYS A 218 -7.23 -0.23 17.69
N ASN A 219 -7.81 -0.03 16.51
CA ASN A 219 -9.23 -0.24 16.25
C ASN A 219 -9.70 -1.66 16.64
N THR A 220 -10.75 -1.75 17.45
CA THR A 220 -11.34 -3.01 17.94
C THR A 220 -11.84 -3.92 16.81
N ASN A 221 -12.14 -3.39 15.63
CA ASN A 221 -12.55 -4.19 14.47
C ASN A 221 -11.45 -5.15 13.98
N PHE A 222 -10.19 -4.92 14.37
CA PHE A 222 -9.12 -5.89 14.13
C PHE A 222 -9.31 -7.21 14.88
N VAL A 223 -10.01 -7.20 16.02
CA VAL A 223 -10.27 -8.41 16.81
C VAL A 223 -11.06 -9.44 16.00
N PRO A 224 -12.31 -9.19 15.56
CA PRO A 224 -13.05 -10.16 14.76
C PRO A 224 -12.34 -10.46 13.43
N PHE A 225 -11.67 -9.47 12.81
CA PHE A 225 -10.95 -9.68 11.56
C PHE A 225 -9.82 -10.72 11.68
N PHE A 226 -8.99 -10.63 12.73
CA PHE A 226 -7.88 -11.57 12.93
C PHE A 226 -8.34 -12.90 13.52
N VAL A 227 -9.33 -12.92 14.41
CA VAL A 227 -9.90 -14.15 14.97
C VAL A 227 -10.55 -15.02 13.88
N GLN A 228 -11.27 -14.42 12.93
CA GLN A 228 -11.79 -15.14 11.75
C GLN A 228 -10.69 -15.75 10.87
N ARG A 229 -9.45 -15.31 11.02
CA ARG A 229 -8.25 -15.83 10.32
C ARG A 229 -7.42 -16.78 11.19
N GLY A 230 -7.98 -17.22 12.32
CA GLY A 230 -7.36 -18.20 13.20
C GLY A 230 -6.39 -17.60 14.21
N ALA A 231 -6.45 -16.28 14.47
CA ALA A 231 -5.73 -15.71 15.61
C ALA A 231 -6.19 -16.37 16.92
N ASP A 232 -5.22 -16.66 17.78
CA ASP A 232 -5.49 -17.15 19.13
C ASP A 232 -5.86 -15.97 20.03
N VAL A 233 -7.16 -15.83 20.33
CA VAL A 233 -7.70 -14.79 21.21
C VAL A 233 -7.26 -14.96 22.68
N ASN A 234 -6.71 -16.13 23.03
CA ASN A 234 -6.18 -16.44 24.35
C ASN A 234 -4.65 -16.40 24.40
N TYR A 235 -4.00 -15.89 23.35
CA TYR A 235 -2.57 -15.69 23.34
C TYR A 235 -2.11 -14.84 24.53
N ALA A 236 -0.99 -15.24 25.11
CA ALA A 236 -0.26 -14.46 26.11
C ALA A 236 1.18 -14.20 25.65
N ASP A 237 1.66 -12.99 25.92
CA ASP A 237 3.06 -12.63 25.67
C ASP A 237 4.03 -13.43 26.55
N PRO A 238 5.36 -13.33 26.33
CA PRO A 238 6.35 -14.03 27.14
C PRO A 238 6.35 -13.64 28.64
N GLN A 239 5.71 -12.53 29.02
CA GLN A 239 5.53 -12.12 30.41
C GLN A 239 4.26 -12.74 31.04
N GLY A 240 3.42 -13.38 30.23
CA GLY A 240 2.16 -14.00 30.63
C GLY A 240 0.98 -13.03 30.62
N ASN A 241 1.09 -11.88 29.95
CA ASN A 241 -0.05 -11.00 29.74
C ASN A 241 -0.88 -11.56 28.59
N SER A 242 -2.08 -12.03 28.89
CA SER A 242 -3.05 -12.37 27.84
C SER A 242 -3.49 -11.11 27.10
N LEU A 243 -4.06 -11.28 25.89
CA LEU A 243 -4.70 -10.19 25.16
C LEU A 243 -5.73 -9.44 26.04
N LEU A 244 -6.53 -10.18 26.80
CA LEU A 244 -7.53 -9.61 27.69
C LEU A 244 -6.89 -8.79 28.82
N ILE A 245 -5.84 -9.32 29.46
CA ILE A 245 -5.09 -8.61 30.51
C ILE A 245 -4.51 -7.31 29.95
N ARG A 246 -3.85 -7.36 28.78
CA ARG A 246 -3.26 -6.15 28.18
C ARG A 246 -4.31 -5.10 27.83
N ALA A 247 -5.50 -5.50 27.38
CA ALA A 247 -6.60 -4.57 27.13
C ALA A 247 -7.11 -3.90 28.43
N VAL A 248 -7.13 -4.63 29.56
CA VAL A 248 -7.47 -4.08 30.88
C VAL A 248 -6.39 -3.12 31.37
N GLU A 249 -5.11 -3.46 31.26
CA GLU A 249 -3.98 -2.58 31.62
C GLU A 249 -4.02 -1.26 30.83
N ASN A 250 -4.43 -1.32 29.57
CA ASN A 250 -4.64 -0.15 28.71
C ASN A 250 -5.92 0.63 29.05
N ASN A 251 -6.73 0.16 30.01
CA ASN A 251 -8.05 0.69 30.36
C ASN A 251 -8.96 0.90 29.14
N ASN A 252 -8.90 -0.01 28.16
CA ASN A 252 -9.72 0.06 26.96
C ASN A 252 -10.92 -0.90 27.06
N GLU A 253 -12.04 -0.38 27.58
CA GLU A 253 -13.30 -1.11 27.70
C GLU A 253 -13.77 -1.70 26.35
N ALA A 254 -13.65 -0.94 25.26
CA ALA A 254 -14.10 -1.40 23.94
C ALA A 254 -13.27 -2.60 23.44
N MET A 255 -11.95 -2.60 23.70
CA MET A 255 -11.09 -3.73 23.38
C MET A 255 -11.36 -4.93 24.27
N VAL A 256 -11.57 -4.71 25.58
CA VAL A 256 -11.98 -5.77 26.51
C VAL A 256 -13.27 -6.44 26.00
N ARG A 257 -14.29 -5.65 25.67
CA ARG A 257 -15.56 -6.14 25.12
C ARG A 257 -15.35 -6.93 23.83
N ALA A 258 -14.60 -6.39 22.88
CA ALA A 258 -14.35 -7.05 21.61
C ALA A 258 -13.63 -8.40 21.76
N LEU A 259 -12.66 -8.50 22.69
CA LEU A 259 -11.96 -9.75 22.98
C LEU A 259 -12.88 -10.78 23.66
N LEU A 260 -13.71 -10.35 24.62
CA LEU A 260 -14.68 -11.23 25.29
C LEU A 260 -15.74 -11.75 24.32
N GLU A 261 -16.30 -10.88 23.46
CA GLU A 261 -17.21 -11.26 22.39
C GLU A 261 -16.58 -12.24 21.39
N ALA A 262 -15.26 -12.14 21.18
CA ALA A 262 -14.50 -13.05 20.35
C ALA A 262 -14.07 -14.35 21.06
N GLY A 263 -14.49 -14.57 22.31
CA GLY A 263 -14.27 -15.81 23.05
C GLY A 263 -12.98 -15.84 23.89
N ALA A 264 -12.45 -14.67 24.28
CA ALA A 264 -11.38 -14.60 25.27
C ALA A 264 -11.83 -15.26 26.60
N MET A 265 -10.97 -16.10 27.17
CA MET A 265 -11.17 -16.74 28.46
C MET A 265 -11.03 -15.69 29.57
N VAL A 266 -12.15 -15.38 30.22
CA VAL A 266 -12.26 -14.28 31.19
C VAL A 266 -11.31 -14.44 32.40
N ASP A 267 -11.12 -15.67 32.88
CA ASP A 267 -10.28 -16.00 34.03
C ASP A 267 -8.91 -16.59 33.63
N LEU A 268 -8.46 -16.35 32.39
CA LEU A 268 -7.15 -16.86 31.95
C LEU A 268 -6.01 -16.23 32.75
N VAL A 269 -5.24 -17.09 33.40
CA VAL A 269 -3.99 -16.74 34.10
C VAL A 269 -2.83 -17.47 33.43
N ALA A 270 -2.13 -16.78 32.53
CA ALA A 270 -0.94 -17.33 31.89
C ALA A 270 0.30 -17.22 32.79
N ASN A 271 0.34 -16.23 33.68
CA ASN A 271 1.36 -16.09 34.73
C ASN A 271 0.67 -15.76 36.08
N PRO A 272 0.79 -16.63 37.09
CA PRO A 272 0.19 -16.41 38.41
C PRO A 272 0.62 -15.11 39.10
N ALA A 273 1.79 -14.55 38.76
CA ALA A 273 2.26 -13.28 39.31
C ALA A 273 1.54 -12.06 38.71
N VAL A 274 0.95 -12.19 37.52
CA VAL A 274 0.17 -11.14 36.84
C VAL A 274 -1.28 -11.15 37.33
N GLY A 275 -1.83 -12.35 37.60
CA GLY A 275 -3.21 -12.51 38.05
C GLY A 275 -4.23 -12.56 36.92
N THR A 276 -5.52 -12.40 37.26
CA THR A 276 -6.62 -12.34 36.29
C THR A 276 -6.88 -10.92 35.79
N ALA A 277 -7.56 -10.80 34.65
CA ALA A 277 -8.05 -9.52 34.15
C ALA A 277 -8.92 -8.77 35.18
N LEU A 278 -9.73 -9.50 35.97
CA LEU A 278 -10.58 -8.90 37.01
C LEU A 278 -9.76 -8.35 38.18
N GLN A 279 -8.72 -9.07 38.63
CA GLN A 279 -7.83 -8.60 39.70
C GLN A 279 -7.19 -7.27 39.32
N ILE A 280 -6.61 -7.18 38.11
CA ILE A 280 -5.98 -5.96 37.61
C ILE A 280 -6.99 -4.80 37.52
N ALA A 281 -8.22 -5.07 37.05
CA ALA A 281 -9.27 -4.06 36.96
C ALA A 281 -9.68 -3.53 38.35
N ILE A 282 -9.73 -4.39 39.38
CA ILE A 282 -10.04 -3.98 40.75
C ILE A 282 -8.88 -3.18 41.36
N GLU A 283 -7.64 -3.65 41.20
CA GLU A 283 -6.44 -2.99 41.74
C GLU A 283 -6.24 -1.57 41.21
N HIS A 284 -6.66 -1.31 39.97
CA HIS A 284 -6.59 0.00 39.33
C HIS A 284 -7.91 0.80 39.37
N ASP A 285 -8.92 0.34 40.12
CA ASP A 285 -10.25 0.97 40.22
C ASP A 285 -10.99 1.16 38.88
N TYR A 286 -10.77 0.26 37.90
CA TYR A 286 -11.46 0.25 36.61
C TYR A 286 -12.85 -0.38 36.72
N HIS A 287 -13.75 0.27 37.45
CA HIS A 287 -15.07 -0.26 37.82
C HIS A 287 -15.91 -0.73 36.62
N VAL A 288 -15.91 0.01 35.51
CA VAL A 288 -16.69 -0.36 34.32
C VAL A 288 -16.17 -1.65 33.69
N ILE A 289 -14.85 -1.78 33.58
CA ILE A 289 -14.19 -3.00 33.08
C ILE A 289 -14.41 -4.17 34.05
N ALA A 290 -14.32 -3.94 35.36
CA ALA A 290 -14.58 -4.98 36.36
C ALA A 290 -16.03 -5.49 36.29
N LEU A 291 -17.02 -4.60 36.09
CA LEU A 291 -18.41 -4.99 35.87
C LEU A 291 -18.57 -5.79 34.58
N LEU A 292 -17.98 -5.33 33.47
CA LEU A 292 -18.00 -6.03 32.20
C LEU A 292 -17.40 -7.45 32.31
N LEU A 293 -16.26 -7.61 32.99
CA LEU A 293 -15.65 -8.92 33.20
C LEU A 293 -16.56 -9.85 34.01
N ARG A 294 -17.25 -9.33 35.04
CA ARG A 294 -18.23 -10.10 35.83
C ARG A 294 -19.47 -10.50 35.01
N GLU A 295 -19.93 -9.65 34.11
CA GLU A 295 -21.02 -9.98 33.17
C GLU A 295 -20.65 -11.19 32.28
N TYR A 296 -19.37 -11.31 31.94
CA TYR A 296 -18.81 -12.45 31.19
C TYR A 296 -18.37 -13.63 32.08
N GLY A 297 -18.70 -13.59 33.37
CA GLY A 297 -18.53 -14.73 34.29
C GLY A 297 -17.21 -14.76 35.06
N ALA A 298 -16.46 -13.66 35.13
CA ALA A 298 -15.26 -13.57 35.97
C ALA A 298 -15.59 -13.81 37.46
N LEU A 299 -14.79 -14.67 38.11
CA LEU A 299 -14.98 -15.10 39.51
C LEU A 299 -14.17 -14.30 40.53
#